data_AF-A0A431UHL9-F1
#
_entry.id   AF-A0A431UHL9-F1
#
_cell.length_a   1.000
_cell.length_b   1.000
_cell.length_c   1.000
_cell.angle_alpha   90.00
_cell.angle_beta   90.00
_cell.angle_gamma   90.00
#
_symmetry.space_group_name_H-M   'P 1'
#
loop_
_entity.id
_entity.type
_entity.pdbx_description
1 polymer ?
#
loop_
_entity_poly.entity_id
_entity_poly.type
_entity_poly.pdbx_seq_one_letter_code
_entity_poly.pdbx_strand_id
1 'polypeptide(L)'
;MPTKRLALIACLSLLAACSPQAADSTADAAPKAAPVEPAVEAPAAVEASAEAEPSADLSSGDEALDKARAAAGCPVPEDVYDVDDVRIYCAMPGDVQAFLARENTCQHFAGEEAYDDERRRELEEAGARYCEGRERIFTDLIARHRGDCAIRDALIGINGRYDLDFELDLKPCEG
;
A
#
# COMPACT_ATOMS: atom_id res chain seq x y z
N MET A 1 27.11 20.45 -41.90
CA MET A 1 26.17 21.55 -41.60
C MET A 1 24.79 21.16 -42.13
N PRO A 2 23.65 21.57 -41.53
CA PRO A 2 23.44 22.22 -40.25
C PRO A 2 22.40 21.52 -39.34
N THR A 3 22.57 21.82 -38.07
CA THR A 3 21.65 21.74 -36.93
C THR A 3 20.25 22.31 -37.18
N LYS A 4 19.22 21.77 -36.52
CA LYS A 4 18.15 22.59 -35.91
C LYS A 4 17.77 22.09 -34.53
N ARG A 5 18.39 22.73 -33.52
CA ARG A 5 17.79 22.96 -32.21
C ARG A 5 16.73 24.06 -32.38
N LEU A 6 15.51 23.83 -31.92
CA LEU A 6 14.49 24.86 -31.62
C LEU A 6 13.82 24.36 -30.33
N ALA A 7 14.26 24.82 -29.16
CA ALA A 7 13.89 26.08 -28.51
C ALA A 7 12.50 26.01 -27.84
N LEU A 8 12.56 25.94 -26.51
CA LEU A 8 11.52 26.08 -25.49
C LEU A 8 10.71 27.37 -25.65
N ILE A 9 9.38 27.30 -25.49
CA ILE A 9 8.49 28.37 -24.98
C ILE A 9 7.30 27.64 -24.31
N ALA A 10 7.32 27.43 -22.99
CA ALA A 10 6.83 28.34 -21.95
C ALA A 10 5.31 28.66 -22.08
N CYS A 11 4.48 27.90 -21.36
CA CYS A 11 3.15 28.34 -20.92
C CYS A 11 2.97 27.95 -19.45
N LEU A 12 3.60 28.72 -18.54
CA LEU A 12 3.18 28.79 -17.15
C LEU A 12 1.85 29.55 -17.11
N SER A 13 0.75 28.82 -16.99
CA SER A 13 -0.56 29.40 -16.68
C SER A 13 -0.65 29.59 -15.17
N LEU A 14 -0.76 30.85 -14.75
CA LEU A 14 -0.96 31.29 -13.38
C LEU A 14 -2.24 30.68 -12.78
N LEU A 15 -2.13 29.95 -11.67
CA LEU A 15 -3.22 29.69 -10.73
C LEU A 15 -3.01 30.59 -9.52
N ALA A 16 -3.63 31.76 -9.56
CA ALA A 16 -3.82 32.64 -8.41
C ALA A 16 -5.31 32.94 -8.30
N ALA A 17 -5.96 32.40 -7.26
CA ALA A 17 -6.89 33.09 -6.36
C ALA A 17 -7.94 32.14 -5.73
N CYS A 18 -8.21 32.41 -4.44
CA CYS A 18 -9.32 31.96 -3.57
C CYS A 18 -9.20 30.52 -3.01
N SER A 19 -9.19 30.26 -1.70
CA SER A 19 -9.88 30.92 -0.58
C SER A 19 -9.21 30.63 0.78
N PRO A 20 -9.46 31.45 1.82
CA PRO A 20 -10.08 30.88 3.00
C PRO A 20 -11.21 31.78 3.56
N GLN A 21 -12.33 31.17 3.95
CA GLN A 21 -13.31 31.81 4.83
C GLN A 21 -13.34 31.02 6.14
N ALA A 22 -12.59 31.50 7.13
CA ALA A 22 -12.82 31.17 8.52
C ALA A 22 -14.07 31.95 8.98
N ALA A 23 -15.07 31.26 9.48
CA ALA A 23 -16.16 31.88 10.21
C ALA A 23 -15.98 31.58 11.70
N ASP A 24 -15.51 32.57 12.44
CA ASP A 24 -15.61 32.62 13.89
C ASP A 24 -17.08 32.64 14.29
N SER A 25 -17.46 31.83 15.27
CA SER A 25 -18.74 31.95 15.96
C SER A 25 -18.50 31.91 17.47
N THR A 26 -18.35 33.10 18.05
CA THR A 26 -18.57 33.33 19.47
C THR A 26 -19.30 34.66 19.64
N ALA A 27 -20.54 34.63 20.12
CA ALA A 27 -21.11 35.70 20.91
C ALA A 27 -22.20 35.13 21.83
N ASP A 28 -21.83 35.15 23.10
CA ASP A 28 -22.52 34.81 24.34
C ASP A 28 -23.79 35.65 24.58
N ALA A 29 -24.80 35.07 25.23
CA ALA A 29 -25.77 35.80 26.05
C ALA A 29 -26.47 34.88 27.06
N ALA A 30 -26.05 34.93 28.31
CA ALA A 30 -26.84 34.58 29.50
C ALA A 30 -27.09 35.86 30.35
N PRO A 31 -27.78 35.86 31.53
CA PRO A 31 -28.52 34.81 32.26
C PRO A 31 -29.85 35.28 32.95
N LYS A 32 -30.66 34.36 33.53
CA LYS A 32 -31.29 34.50 34.88
C LYS A 32 -31.94 33.20 35.43
N ALA A 33 -31.53 32.82 36.64
CA ALA A 33 -31.93 31.69 37.52
C ALA A 33 -33.38 31.75 38.03
N ALA A 34 -34.09 30.74 38.60
CA ALA A 34 -33.97 29.29 38.95
C ALA A 34 -35.37 28.85 39.51
N PRO A 35 -35.52 27.80 40.34
CA PRO A 35 -35.45 26.33 40.15
C PRO A 35 -36.83 25.63 40.36
N VAL A 36 -36.95 24.30 40.14
CA VAL A 36 -37.66 23.28 40.97
C VAL A 36 -37.64 21.92 40.21
N GLU A 37 -36.97 20.91 40.77
CA GLU A 37 -37.22 19.46 40.53
C GLU A 37 -38.28 18.96 41.55
N PRO A 38 -38.94 17.78 41.44
CA PRO A 38 -38.51 16.55 40.75
C PRO A 38 -39.63 15.74 40.05
N ALA A 39 -39.28 14.63 39.39
CA ALA A 39 -39.89 13.29 39.56
C ALA A 39 -39.71 12.36 38.35
N VAL A 40 -38.96 11.27 38.57
CA VAL A 40 -39.10 9.89 38.07
C VAL A 40 -39.67 9.64 36.66
N GLU A 41 -38.86 9.03 35.79
CA GLU A 41 -39.27 7.84 35.03
C GLU A 41 -38.08 6.96 34.62
N ALA A 42 -38.38 5.67 34.45
CA ALA A 42 -37.54 4.47 34.44
C ALA A 42 -36.24 4.46 33.61
N PRO A 43 -35.23 3.64 33.97
CA PRO A 43 -34.25 3.19 33.00
C PRO A 43 -34.92 2.18 32.06
N ALA A 44 -35.03 2.55 30.78
CA ALA A 44 -35.31 1.60 29.73
C ALA A 44 -34.20 0.54 29.73
N ALA A 45 -34.61 -0.72 29.89
CA ALA A 45 -33.76 -1.87 29.63
C ALA A 45 -33.33 -1.83 28.16
N VAL A 46 -32.08 -1.46 27.91
CA VAL A 46 -31.40 -1.85 26.68
C VAL A 46 -31.12 -3.34 26.81
N GLU A 47 -32.01 -4.14 26.20
CA GLU A 47 -31.70 -5.52 25.91
C GLU A 47 -30.44 -5.52 25.06
N ALA A 48 -29.35 -6.01 25.65
CA ALA A 48 -28.19 -6.44 24.90
C ALA A 48 -28.66 -7.60 24.01
N SER A 49 -29.04 -7.28 22.77
CA SER A 49 -28.92 -8.25 21.69
C SER A 49 -27.47 -8.65 21.65
N ALA A 50 -27.18 -9.78 22.28
CA ALA A 50 -26.02 -10.58 21.94
C ALA A 50 -26.26 -11.06 20.50
N GLU A 51 -25.93 -10.21 19.54
CA GLU A 51 -25.55 -10.69 18.22
C GLU A 51 -24.29 -11.52 18.44
N ALA A 52 -24.49 -12.84 18.41
CA ALA A 52 -23.41 -13.77 18.24
C ALA A 52 -22.81 -13.47 16.87
N GLU A 53 -21.76 -12.64 16.85
CA GLU A 53 -20.86 -12.50 15.72
C GLU A 53 -20.47 -13.91 15.26
N PRO A 54 -20.74 -14.30 13.99
CA PRO A 54 -20.26 -15.58 13.49
C PRO A 54 -18.74 -15.52 13.55
N SER A 55 -18.17 -16.36 14.41
CA SER A 55 -16.75 -16.66 14.44
C SER A 55 -16.37 -17.33 13.12
N ALA A 56 -16.16 -16.53 12.09
CA ALA A 56 -15.26 -16.90 11.03
C ALA A 56 -13.88 -16.99 11.67
N ASP A 57 -13.28 -18.18 11.65
CA ASP A 57 -11.84 -18.40 11.74
C ASP A 57 -11.15 -17.56 10.64
N LEU A 58 -11.09 -16.24 10.84
CA LEU A 58 -10.14 -15.37 10.18
C LEU A 58 -8.86 -15.53 10.98
N SER A 59 -8.12 -16.60 10.69
CA SER A 59 -6.72 -16.70 11.07
C SER A 59 -6.09 -15.35 10.78
N SER A 60 -5.63 -14.66 11.82
CA SER A 60 -4.99 -13.35 11.68
C SER A 60 -3.91 -13.46 10.61
N GLY A 61 -3.74 -12.45 9.75
CA GLY A 61 -2.76 -12.48 8.66
C GLY A 61 -1.37 -12.94 9.13
N ASP A 62 -1.02 -12.62 10.37
CA ASP A 62 0.19 -13.03 11.06
C ASP A 62 0.35 -14.56 11.21
N GLU A 63 -0.71 -15.31 11.55
CA GLU A 63 -0.63 -16.77 11.71
C GLU A 63 -0.45 -17.47 10.35
N ALA A 64 -1.15 -16.97 9.31
CA ALA A 64 -0.99 -17.49 7.96
C ALA A 64 0.42 -17.24 7.41
N LEU A 65 0.99 -16.07 7.70
CA LEU A 65 2.35 -15.69 7.33
C LEU A 65 3.38 -16.55 8.07
N ASP A 66 3.25 -16.70 9.40
CA ASP A 66 4.11 -17.55 10.22
C ASP A 66 4.13 -19.00 9.72
N LYS A 67 2.94 -19.54 9.41
CA LYS A 67 2.82 -20.88 8.84
C LYS A 67 3.49 -21.00 7.47
N ALA A 68 3.33 -20.00 6.61
CA ALA A 68 3.99 -20.00 5.30
C ALA A 68 5.52 -19.95 5.43
N ARG A 69 6.04 -19.11 6.33
CA ARG A 69 7.47 -18.99 6.60
C ARG A 69 8.05 -20.27 7.21
N ALA A 70 7.33 -20.90 8.14
CA ALA A 70 7.72 -22.19 8.73
C ALA A 70 7.71 -23.34 7.70
N ALA A 71 6.86 -23.26 6.68
CA ALA A 71 6.80 -24.23 5.59
C ALA A 71 7.81 -23.95 4.46
N ALA A 72 8.44 -22.77 4.46
CA ALA A 72 9.39 -22.39 3.43
C ALA A 72 10.64 -23.30 3.48
N GLY A 73 11.13 -23.72 2.31
CA GLY A 73 12.31 -24.58 2.20
C GLY A 73 13.65 -23.88 2.47
N CYS A 74 13.63 -22.61 2.85
CA CYS A 74 14.80 -21.76 3.06
C CYS A 74 14.44 -20.58 4.00
N PRO A 75 15.43 -19.88 4.57
CA PRO A 75 15.18 -18.65 5.31
C PRO A 75 14.57 -17.58 4.39
N VAL A 76 13.37 -17.09 4.74
CA VAL A 76 12.71 -15.97 4.06
C VAL A 76 12.92 -14.69 4.88
N PRO A 77 13.39 -13.58 4.28
CA PRO A 77 13.56 -12.31 5.00
C PRO A 77 12.26 -11.79 5.61
N GLU A 78 12.37 -11.04 6.72
CA GLU A 78 11.23 -10.38 7.36
C GLU A 78 10.53 -9.38 6.43
N ASP A 79 11.29 -8.77 5.52
CA ASP A 79 10.78 -7.80 4.55
C ASP A 79 9.91 -8.44 3.45
N VAL A 80 9.77 -9.78 3.41
CA VAL A 80 8.82 -10.48 2.54
C VAL A 80 7.64 -10.95 3.40
N TYR A 81 6.52 -10.25 3.29
CA TYR A 81 5.36 -10.42 4.17
C TYR A 81 4.07 -10.80 3.43
N ASP A 82 4.00 -10.66 2.09
CA ASP A 82 2.90 -11.23 1.34
C ASP A 82 2.99 -12.77 1.38
N VAL A 83 1.90 -13.41 1.82
CA VAL A 83 1.85 -14.86 2.06
C VAL A 83 2.13 -15.66 0.78
N ASP A 84 1.67 -15.19 -0.38
CA ASP A 84 1.90 -15.90 -1.63
C ASP A 84 3.35 -15.75 -2.11
N ASP A 85 3.99 -14.61 -1.85
CA ASP A 85 5.40 -14.42 -2.13
C ASP A 85 6.28 -15.32 -1.25
N VAL A 86 5.96 -15.43 0.05
CA VAL A 86 6.65 -16.35 0.97
C VAL A 86 6.57 -17.79 0.47
N ARG A 87 5.41 -18.21 -0.05
CA ARG A 87 5.21 -19.57 -0.58
C ARG A 87 6.12 -19.87 -1.78
N ILE A 88 6.41 -18.89 -2.63
CA ILE A 88 7.23 -19.09 -3.83
C ILE A 88 8.72 -18.74 -3.62
N TYR A 89 9.05 -17.95 -2.60
CA TYR A 89 10.35 -17.31 -2.41
C TYR A 89 11.53 -18.27 -2.60
N CYS A 90 11.49 -19.42 -1.92
CA CYS A 90 12.59 -20.38 -1.92
C CYS A 90 12.75 -21.15 -3.23
N ALA A 91 11.74 -21.14 -4.11
CA ALA A 91 11.83 -21.72 -5.45
C ALA A 91 12.34 -20.73 -6.49
N MET A 92 12.37 -19.43 -6.17
CA MET A 92 12.76 -18.38 -7.10
C MET A 92 14.28 -18.21 -7.19
N PRO A 93 14.82 -17.79 -8.35
CA PRO A 93 16.23 -17.40 -8.46
C PRO A 93 16.53 -16.16 -7.61
N GLY A 94 17.80 -15.97 -7.24
CA GLY A 94 18.20 -14.93 -6.30
C GLY A 94 17.88 -13.50 -6.72
N ASP A 95 17.78 -13.21 -8.02
CA ASP A 95 17.39 -11.90 -8.54
C ASP A 95 15.88 -11.63 -8.41
N VAL A 96 15.05 -12.65 -8.56
CA VAL A 96 13.61 -12.58 -8.27
C VAL A 96 13.39 -12.49 -6.75
N GLN A 97 14.13 -13.25 -5.94
CA GLN A 97 14.10 -13.11 -4.48
C GLN A 97 14.46 -11.70 -4.00
N ALA A 98 15.49 -11.09 -4.59
CA ALA A 98 15.90 -9.72 -4.28
C ALA A 98 14.82 -8.71 -4.70
N PHE A 99 14.16 -8.93 -5.83
CA PHE A 99 13.03 -8.12 -6.24
C PHE A 99 11.85 -8.25 -5.28
N LEU A 100 11.45 -9.47 -4.89
CA LEU A 100 10.36 -9.70 -3.94
C LEU A 100 10.59 -8.97 -2.62
N ALA A 101 11.78 -9.09 -2.02
CA ALA A 101 12.10 -8.40 -0.77
C ALA A 101 11.99 -6.87 -0.93
N ARG A 102 12.56 -6.33 -2.01
CA ARG A 102 12.51 -4.89 -2.30
C ARG A 102 11.08 -4.41 -2.56
N GLU A 103 10.32 -5.17 -3.34
CA GLU A 103 8.96 -4.85 -3.76
C GLU A 103 8.01 -4.86 -2.56
N ASN A 104 8.07 -5.90 -1.72
CA ASN A 104 7.31 -5.93 -0.47
C ASN A 104 7.66 -4.71 0.40
N THR A 105 8.94 -4.37 0.58
CA THR A 105 9.30 -3.14 1.31
C THR A 105 8.73 -1.88 0.64
N CYS A 106 8.75 -1.77 -0.69
CA CYS A 106 8.12 -0.65 -1.38
C CYS A 106 6.62 -0.56 -1.07
N GLN A 107 5.91 -1.69 -1.14
CA GLN A 107 4.47 -1.74 -0.89
C GLN A 107 4.11 -1.40 0.55
N HIS A 108 5.00 -1.67 1.51
CA HIS A 108 4.81 -1.26 2.89
C HIS A 108 4.71 0.26 3.01
N PHE A 109 5.59 0.99 2.34
CA PHE A 109 5.60 2.45 2.33
C PHE A 109 4.62 3.06 1.33
N ALA A 110 4.24 2.33 0.28
CA ALA A 110 3.40 2.82 -0.79
C ALA A 110 1.98 3.11 -0.26
N GLY A 111 1.58 4.38 -0.33
CA GLY A 111 0.24 4.82 0.09
C GLY A 111 0.11 5.14 1.57
N GLU A 112 1.19 5.07 2.35
CA GLU A 112 1.18 5.59 3.71
C GLU A 112 1.04 7.12 3.73
N GLU A 113 0.38 7.62 4.78
CA GLU A 113 0.11 9.05 4.92
C GLU A 113 1.30 9.79 5.55
N ALA A 114 1.70 10.90 4.91
CA ALA A 114 2.66 11.85 5.43
C ALA A 114 2.01 12.82 6.42
N TYR A 115 1.55 12.32 7.57
CA TYR A 115 0.77 13.10 8.54
C TYR A 115 1.57 14.23 9.22
N ASP A 116 2.91 14.18 9.14
CA ASP A 116 3.79 15.27 9.52
C ASP A 116 5.04 15.34 8.61
N ASP A 117 5.87 16.36 8.85
CA ASP A 117 7.08 16.62 8.05
C ASP A 117 8.20 15.58 8.25
N GLU A 118 8.24 14.92 9.41
CA GLU A 118 9.23 13.87 9.68
C GLU A 118 8.85 12.63 8.87
N ARG A 119 7.61 12.17 9.02
CA ARG A 119 7.06 11.05 8.27
C ARG A 119 7.15 11.28 6.77
N ARG A 120 6.86 12.50 6.30
CA ARG A 120 7.00 12.86 4.88
C ARG A 120 8.41 12.57 4.36
N ARG A 121 9.45 12.96 5.10
CA ARG A 121 10.86 12.74 4.70
C ARG A 121 11.23 11.27 4.72
N GLU A 122 10.74 10.50 5.70
CA GLU A 122 10.94 9.05 5.75
C GLU A 122 10.33 8.37 4.52
N LEU A 123 9.09 8.71 4.16
CA LEU A 123 8.42 8.14 2.99
C LEU A 123 9.11 8.55 1.69
N GLU A 124 9.59 9.79 1.58
CA GLU A 124 10.40 10.24 0.44
C GLU A 124 11.71 9.42 0.31
N GLU A 125 12.44 9.22 1.42
CA GLU A 125 13.67 8.41 1.43
C GLU A 125 13.38 6.94 1.10
N ALA A 126 12.35 6.36 1.71
CA ALA A 126 11.95 4.98 1.48
C ALA A 126 11.48 4.76 0.03
N GLY A 127 10.69 5.69 -0.52
CA GLY A 127 10.26 5.68 -1.91
C GLY A 127 11.45 5.72 -2.88
N ALA A 128 12.42 6.62 -2.63
CA ALA A 128 13.65 6.69 -3.42
C ALA A 128 14.46 5.39 -3.35
N ARG A 129 14.55 4.78 -2.17
CA ARG A 129 15.33 3.57 -1.95
C ARG A 129 14.68 2.31 -2.52
N TYR A 130 13.40 2.10 -2.25
CA TYR A 130 12.71 0.84 -2.48
C TYR A 130 11.73 0.85 -3.65
N CYS A 131 11.21 2.02 -4.05
CA CYS A 131 10.21 2.10 -5.12
C CYS A 131 10.77 2.59 -6.46
N GLU A 132 11.82 3.41 -6.46
CA GLU A 132 12.39 3.92 -7.73
C GLU A 132 12.94 2.79 -8.62
N GLY A 133 12.79 2.92 -9.94
CA GLY A 133 13.35 1.97 -10.90
C GLY A 133 12.66 0.60 -10.95
N ARG A 134 11.52 0.41 -10.27
CA ARG A 134 10.71 -0.82 -10.26
C ARG A 134 10.46 -1.37 -11.67
N GLU A 135 9.97 -0.53 -12.58
CA GLU A 135 9.67 -0.89 -13.97
C GLU A 135 10.87 -1.52 -14.68
N ARG A 136 12.03 -0.85 -14.64
CA ARG A 136 13.24 -1.35 -15.28
C ARG A 136 13.68 -2.69 -14.68
N ILE A 137 13.70 -2.79 -13.35
CA ILE A 137 14.13 -4.02 -12.67
C ILE A 137 13.22 -5.17 -13.04
N PHE A 138 11.90 -4.96 -13.01
CA PHE A 138 10.93 -6.00 -13.31
C PHE A 138 10.98 -6.42 -14.78
N THR A 139 11.06 -5.46 -15.70
CA THR A 139 11.25 -5.73 -17.14
C THR A 139 12.52 -6.54 -17.41
N ASP A 140 13.63 -6.22 -16.72
CA ASP A 140 14.89 -6.96 -16.83
C ASP A 140 14.73 -8.42 -16.35
N LEU A 141 13.92 -8.67 -15.29
CA LEU A 141 13.62 -10.03 -14.82
C LEU A 141 12.81 -10.82 -15.85
N ILE A 142 11.76 -10.22 -16.42
CA ILE A 142 10.96 -10.86 -17.48
C ILE A 142 11.86 -11.27 -18.65
N ALA A 143 12.71 -10.34 -19.10
CA ALA A 143 13.60 -10.58 -20.23
C ALA A 143 14.62 -11.69 -19.94
N ARG A 144 15.20 -11.70 -18.73
CA ARG A 144 16.21 -12.68 -18.31
C ARG A 144 15.65 -14.09 -18.16
N HIS A 145 14.46 -14.21 -17.58
CA HIS A 145 13.84 -15.50 -17.24
C HIS A 145 12.82 -15.99 -18.28
N ARG A 146 12.71 -15.33 -19.45
CA ARG A 146 11.74 -15.65 -20.50
C ARG A 146 11.68 -17.13 -20.93
N GLY A 147 12.78 -17.86 -20.78
CA GLY A 147 12.92 -19.27 -21.18
C GLY A 147 12.61 -20.28 -20.08
N ASP A 148 12.44 -19.83 -18.83
CA ASP A 148 12.03 -20.69 -17.71
C ASP A 148 10.55 -20.46 -17.42
N CYS A 149 9.74 -21.48 -17.71
CA CYS A 149 8.30 -21.38 -17.58
C CYS A 149 7.81 -21.23 -16.15
N ALA A 150 8.43 -21.92 -15.20
CA ALA A 150 8.03 -21.84 -13.81
C ALA A 150 8.30 -20.43 -13.25
N ILE A 151 9.46 -19.86 -13.59
CA ILE A 151 9.81 -18.50 -13.18
C ILE A 151 8.92 -17.48 -13.91
N ARG A 152 8.63 -17.68 -15.19
CA ARG A 152 7.76 -16.79 -15.95
C ARG A 152 6.33 -16.75 -15.39
N ASP A 153 5.75 -17.91 -15.07
CA ASP A 153 4.43 -17.99 -14.46
C ASP A 153 4.41 -17.32 -13.07
N ALA A 154 5.48 -17.49 -12.28
CA ALA A 154 5.63 -16.77 -11.02
C ALA A 154 5.69 -15.25 -11.21
N LEU A 155 6.46 -14.77 -12.21
CA LEU A 155 6.55 -13.35 -12.54
C LEU A 155 5.21 -12.78 -13.04
N ILE A 156 4.38 -13.56 -13.74
CA ILE A 156 3.01 -13.16 -14.09
C ILE A 156 2.17 -12.94 -12.82
N GLY A 157 2.26 -13.87 -11.85
CA GLY A 157 1.59 -13.73 -10.56
C GLY A 157 2.04 -12.49 -9.79
N ILE A 158 3.36 -12.26 -9.73
CA ILE A 158 3.96 -11.07 -9.09
C ILE A 158 3.49 -9.79 -9.79
N ASN A 159 3.44 -9.76 -11.12
CA ASN A 159 2.96 -8.60 -11.89
C ASN A 159 1.53 -8.21 -11.51
N GLY A 160 0.63 -9.19 -11.44
CA GLY A 160 -0.76 -8.96 -11.07
C GLY A 160 -0.94 -8.55 -9.61
N ARG A 161 -0.15 -9.13 -8.70
CA ARG A 161 -0.25 -8.83 -7.26
C ARG A 161 0.16 -7.39 -6.92
N TYR A 162 1.20 -6.89 -7.59
CA TYR A 162 1.80 -5.59 -7.29
C TYR A 162 1.45 -4.47 -8.27
N ASP A 163 0.48 -4.72 -9.15
CA ASP A 163 0.03 -3.79 -10.19
C ASP A 163 1.21 -3.19 -10.98
N LEU A 164 2.11 -4.07 -11.42
CA LEU A 164 3.33 -3.72 -12.14
C LEU A 164 3.06 -3.57 -13.65
N ASP A 165 1.83 -3.34 -14.10
CA ASP A 165 1.48 -3.36 -15.52
C ASP A 165 2.19 -2.24 -16.32
N PHE A 166 3.35 -2.60 -16.88
CA PHE A 166 4.20 -1.75 -17.72
C PHE A 166 4.05 -2.13 -19.21
N GLU A 167 2.86 -2.57 -19.64
CA GLU A 167 2.60 -3.04 -21.02
C GLU A 167 3.53 -4.21 -21.44
N LEU A 168 3.84 -5.10 -20.51
CA LEU A 168 4.75 -6.24 -20.73
C LEU A 168 4.03 -7.39 -21.45
N ASP A 169 4.68 -8.02 -22.43
CA ASP A 169 4.13 -9.22 -23.11
C ASP A 169 4.27 -10.48 -22.23
N LEU A 170 3.52 -10.48 -21.13
CA LEU A 170 3.49 -11.53 -20.12
C LEU A 170 2.45 -12.59 -20.48
N LYS A 171 2.84 -13.53 -21.34
CA LYS A 171 2.02 -14.72 -21.66
C LYS A 171 2.51 -15.95 -20.87
N PRO A 172 1.60 -16.78 -20.35
CA PRO A 172 1.94 -18.10 -19.82
C PRO A 172 2.75 -18.91 -20.83
N CYS A 173 3.52 -19.88 -20.35
CA CYS A 173 4.16 -20.83 -21.27
C CYS A 173 3.13 -21.69 -22.01
N GLU A 174 3.34 -21.84 -23.31
CA GLU A 174 2.71 -22.91 -24.07
C GLU A 174 3.44 -24.21 -23.71
N GLY A 175 2.69 -25.21 -23.23
CA GLY A 175 3.21 -26.51 -22.79
C GLY A 175 3.46 -27.50 -23.91
#